data_AF-A0A1G3E2Z9-F1
#
_entry.id   AF-A0A1G3E2Z9-F1
#
_cell.length_a   1.000
_cell.length_b   1.000
_cell.length_c   1.000
_cell.angle_alpha   90.00
_cell.angle_beta   90.00
_cell.angle_gamma   90.00
#
_symmetry.space_group_name_H-M   'P 1'
#
loop_
_entity.id
_entity.type
_entity.pdbx_description
1 polymer ?
#
loop_
_entity_poly.entity_id
_entity_poly.type
_entity_poly.pdbx_seq_one_letter_code
_entity_poly.pdbx_strand_id
1 'polypeptide(L)'
;MSSVVLHQDYWMRSYSEARWALMMDALELRWLYEHKLYETRHGMYLPDFFLYGASTYLEVKGPCPSQIEIEKAMDVQKLSGCPVVFAWGTMASDTHGVNGAKLSFIKGNKVVHIDSNEFAPLIEHGLGVQHFYDHLHVGAKQKYNGMRSMSDILLKLFFGLIGRDEMERDRAVHHAKMNSRKVKQHTARTKSEIAVSTFLTARIGATNME
;
A
#
# COMPACT_ATOMS: atom_id res chain seq x y z
N MET A 1 5.09 -15.24 -13.36
CA MET A 1 5.92 -14.14 -13.91
C MET A 1 5.46 -12.84 -13.25
N SER A 2 6.23 -12.27 -12.33
CA SER A 2 5.92 -10.98 -11.69
C SER A 2 6.05 -9.86 -12.74
N SER A 3 4.99 -9.08 -12.90
CA SER A 3 4.99 -7.89 -13.75
C SER A 3 5.50 -6.71 -12.93
N VAL A 4 6.71 -6.23 -13.22
CA VAL A 4 7.15 -4.92 -12.70
C VAL A 4 6.29 -3.83 -13.33
N VAL A 5 5.79 -2.90 -12.52
CA VAL A 5 5.00 -1.74 -12.95
C VAL A 5 5.68 -0.47 -12.43
N LEU A 6 5.91 0.50 -13.32
CA LEU A 6 6.54 1.77 -12.95
C LEU A 6 5.46 2.77 -12.47
N HIS A 7 5.68 3.38 -11.30
CA HIS A 7 4.82 4.46 -10.78
C HIS A 7 5.64 5.48 -9.98
N GLN A 8 5.62 6.76 -10.37
CA GLN A 8 6.43 7.83 -9.74
C GLN A 8 7.89 7.43 -9.47
N ASP A 9 8.55 6.83 -10.47
CA ASP A 9 9.90 6.29 -10.40
C ASP A 9 10.10 5.09 -9.44
N TYR A 10 9.06 4.50 -8.87
CA TYR A 10 9.13 3.23 -8.15
C TYR A 10 8.84 2.04 -9.06
N TRP A 11 9.60 0.96 -8.89
CA TRP A 11 9.35 -0.30 -9.58
C TRP A 11 8.56 -1.24 -8.69
N MET A 12 7.24 -1.22 -8.87
CA MET A 12 6.31 -2.01 -8.06
C MET A 12 6.25 -3.47 -8.53
N ARG A 13 6.04 -4.39 -7.60
CA ARG A 13 6.11 -5.85 -7.84
C ARG A 13 4.82 -6.40 -8.44
N SER A 14 3.73 -5.64 -8.37
CA SER A 14 2.45 -6.02 -8.92
C SER A 14 1.60 -4.84 -9.41
N TYR A 15 0.64 -5.14 -10.28
CA TYR A 15 -0.38 -4.18 -10.69
C TYR A 15 -1.27 -3.72 -9.55
N SER A 16 -1.55 -4.62 -8.59
CA SER A 16 -2.35 -4.28 -7.41
C SER A 16 -1.64 -3.23 -6.55
N GLU A 17 -0.34 -3.37 -6.32
CA GLU A 17 0.47 -2.34 -5.64
C GLU A 17 0.43 -1.00 -6.37
N ALA A 18 0.63 -1.00 -7.70
CA ALA A 18 0.55 0.22 -8.51
C ALA A 18 -0.81 0.91 -8.40
N ARG A 19 -1.90 0.13 -8.38
CA ARG A 19 -3.24 0.68 -8.23
C ARG A 19 -3.49 1.22 -6.82
N TRP A 20 -2.97 0.58 -5.79
CA TRP A 20 -3.01 1.12 -4.43
C TRP A 20 -2.20 2.41 -4.31
N ALA A 21 -1.04 2.50 -4.98
CA ALA A 21 -0.26 3.74 -5.02
C ALA A 21 -1.01 4.88 -5.71
N LEU A 22 -1.63 4.63 -6.87
CA LEU A 22 -2.51 5.60 -7.54
C LEU A 22 -3.67 6.04 -6.64
N MET A 23 -4.23 5.09 -5.88
CA MET A 23 -5.32 5.38 -4.95
C MET A 23 -4.85 6.30 -3.82
N MET A 24 -3.70 5.99 -3.23
CA MET A 24 -3.11 6.80 -2.17
C MET A 24 -2.74 8.19 -2.68
N ASP A 25 -2.26 8.32 -3.92
CA ASP A 25 -1.99 9.62 -4.54
C ASP A 25 -3.27 10.44 -4.75
N ALA A 26 -4.35 9.82 -5.26
CA ALA A 26 -5.66 10.47 -5.43
C ALA A 26 -6.26 10.94 -4.10
N LEU A 27 -5.95 10.23 -3.01
CA LEU A 27 -6.33 10.62 -1.65
C LEU A 27 -5.31 11.54 -0.98
N GLU A 28 -4.26 11.98 -1.68
CA GLU A 28 -3.18 12.81 -1.12
C GLU A 28 -2.55 12.22 0.15
N LEU A 29 -2.41 10.89 0.20
CA LEU A 29 -1.74 10.16 1.27
C LEU A 29 -0.25 10.06 0.98
N ARG A 30 0.59 10.43 1.94
CA ARG A 30 2.03 10.26 1.78
C ARG A 30 2.42 8.83 2.09
N TRP A 31 2.90 8.14 1.07
CA TRP A 31 3.38 6.77 1.16
C TRP A 31 4.85 6.65 0.78
N LEU A 32 5.54 5.73 1.45
CA LEU A 32 6.89 5.26 1.12
C LEU A 32 6.79 3.80 0.71
N TYR A 33 7.41 3.41 -0.40
CA TYR A 33 7.36 2.03 -0.91
C TYR A 33 8.56 1.23 -0.41
N GLU A 34 8.34 -0.02 0.00
CA GLU A 34 9.36 -0.93 0.53
C GLU A 34 10.26 -0.24 1.57
N HIS A 35 9.65 0.49 2.50
CA HIS A 35 10.36 1.47 3.32
C HIS A 35 11.44 0.86 4.22
N LYS A 36 11.12 -0.24 4.92
CA LYS A 36 11.99 -0.82 5.93
C LYS A 36 11.79 -2.33 6.04
N LEU A 37 12.92 -3.04 6.07
CA LEU A 37 13.02 -4.47 6.24
C LEU A 37 13.05 -4.84 7.74
N TYR A 38 12.33 -5.88 8.12
CA TYR A 38 12.25 -6.37 9.48
C TYR A 38 12.61 -7.85 9.56
N GLU A 39 13.30 -8.23 10.63
CA GLU A 39 13.52 -9.63 10.99
C GLU A 39 12.34 -10.10 11.86
N THR A 40 11.64 -11.14 11.40
CA THR A 40 10.50 -11.74 12.11
C THR A 40 10.85 -13.18 12.48
N ARG A 41 10.01 -13.82 13.30
CA ARG A 41 10.19 -15.25 13.63
C ARG A 41 10.10 -16.18 12.40
N HIS A 42 9.54 -15.69 11.29
CA HIS A 42 9.39 -16.41 10.02
C HIS A 42 10.33 -15.87 8.93
N GLY A 43 11.44 -15.25 9.33
CA GLY A 43 12.45 -14.66 8.45
C GLY A 43 12.19 -13.20 8.12
N MET A 44 12.83 -12.69 7.07
CA MET A 44 12.72 -11.29 6.69
C MET A 44 11.32 -10.95 6.17
N TYR A 45 10.83 -9.77 6.52
CA TYR A 45 9.56 -9.23 6.07
C TYR A 45 9.70 -7.75 5.69
N LEU A 46 9.25 -7.40 4.50
CA LEU A 46 9.31 -6.06 3.92
C LEU A 46 7.89 -5.66 3.51
N PRO A 47 7.19 -4.87 4.34
CA PRO A 47 5.86 -4.40 3.97
C PRO A 47 5.91 -3.55 2.69
N ASP A 48 4.87 -3.64 1.85
CA ASP A 48 4.82 -2.94 0.57
C ASP A 48 4.86 -1.41 0.73
N PHE A 49 4.03 -0.84 1.62
CA PHE A 49 3.92 0.61 1.80
C PHE A 49 3.95 1.01 3.28
N PHE A 50 4.48 2.21 3.53
CA PHE A 50 4.35 2.92 4.81
C PHE A 50 3.63 4.25 4.59
N LEU A 51 2.46 4.42 5.22
CA LEU A 51 1.67 5.65 5.24
C LEU A 51 2.20 6.57 6.32
N TYR A 52 3.03 7.53 5.94
CA TYR A 52 3.77 8.36 6.89
C TYR A 52 2.84 9.20 7.78
N GLY A 53 1.83 9.85 7.19
CA GLY A 53 0.87 10.65 7.93
C GLY A 53 -0.04 9.87 8.88
N ALA A 54 -0.18 8.56 8.67
CA ALA A 54 -1.01 7.68 9.50
C ALA A 54 -0.19 6.72 10.39
N SER A 55 1.15 6.80 10.35
CA SER A 55 2.07 5.89 11.05
C SER A 55 1.66 4.41 10.91
N THR A 56 1.35 3.99 9.69
CA THR A 56 0.74 2.67 9.42
C THR A 56 1.40 2.01 8.21
N TYR A 57 1.67 0.71 8.30
CA TYR A 57 2.07 -0.12 7.17
C TYR A 57 0.86 -0.65 6.41
N LEU A 58 0.94 -0.67 5.08
CA LEU A 58 -0.05 -1.27 4.19
C LEU A 58 0.64 -2.36 3.35
N GLU A 59 0.17 -3.59 3.49
CA GLU A 59 0.58 -4.76 2.70
C GLU A 59 -0.51 -5.09 1.68
N VAL A 60 -0.16 -5.23 0.40
CA VAL A 60 -1.09 -5.52 -0.68
C VAL A 60 -1.01 -7.00 -1.05
N LYS A 61 -2.17 -7.67 -1.07
CA LYS A 61 -2.28 -9.08 -1.45
C LYS A 61 -3.36 -9.30 -2.50
N GLY A 62 -3.19 -10.34 -3.32
CA GLY A 62 -4.28 -10.88 -4.13
C GLY A 62 -5.29 -11.63 -3.27
N PRO A 63 -4.90 -12.75 -2.64
CA PRO A 63 -5.77 -13.53 -1.76
C PRO A 63 -5.80 -12.99 -0.32
N CYS A 64 -6.70 -13.54 0.50
CA CYS A 64 -6.70 -13.34 1.95
C CYS A 64 -5.32 -13.69 2.54
N PRO A 65 -4.76 -12.89 3.47
CA PRO A 65 -3.47 -13.18 4.06
C PRO A 65 -3.48 -14.52 4.80
N SER A 66 -2.41 -15.29 4.64
CA SER A 66 -2.17 -16.53 5.35
C SER A 66 -1.78 -16.30 6.81
N GLN A 67 -1.87 -17.35 7.64
CA GLN A 67 -1.49 -17.27 9.05
C GLN A 67 -0.04 -16.82 9.25
N ILE A 68 0.90 -17.32 8.44
CA ILE A 68 2.31 -16.94 8.52
C ILE A 68 2.50 -15.45 8.18
N GLU A 69 1.77 -14.93 7.19
CA GLU A 69 1.83 -13.51 6.83
C GLU A 69 1.26 -12.64 7.95
N ILE A 70 0.17 -13.07 8.58
CA ILE A 70 -0.40 -12.40 9.76
C ILE A 70 0.61 -12.38 10.90
N GLU A 71 1.30 -13.49 11.17
CA GLU A 71 2.32 -13.58 12.24
C GLU A 71 3.54 -12.68 11.95
N LYS A 72 3.99 -12.59 10.69
CA LYS A 72 5.02 -11.63 10.27
C LYS A 72 4.59 -10.19 10.50
N ALA A 73 3.35 -9.86 10.15
CA ALA A 73 2.79 -8.53 10.36
C ALA A 73 2.62 -8.20 11.86
N MET A 74 2.26 -9.18 12.70
CA MET A 74 2.23 -9.04 14.16
C MET A 74 3.62 -8.72 14.72
N ASP A 75 4.66 -9.43 14.26
CA ASP A 75 6.04 -9.17 14.67
C ASP A 75 6.48 -7.75 14.27
N VAL A 76 6.15 -7.31 13.06
CA VAL A 76 6.45 -5.92 12.62
C VAL A 76 5.68 -4.89 13.42
N GLN A 77 4.40 -5.12 13.71
CA GLN A 77 3.61 -4.20 14.54
C GLN A 77 4.24 -4.05 15.93
N LYS A 78 4.73 -5.14 16.52
CA LYS A 78 5.45 -5.11 17.80
C LYS A 78 6.79 -4.39 17.72
N LEU A 79 7.59 -4.63 16.66
CA LEU A 79 8.92 -4.06 16.50
C LEU A 79 8.90 -2.58 16.13
N SER A 80 7.92 -2.16 15.33
CA SER A 80 7.83 -0.80 14.81
C SER A 80 6.94 0.12 15.64
N GLY A 81 6.05 -0.43 16.47
CA GLY A 81 4.97 0.32 17.12
C GLY A 81 3.88 0.81 16.16
N CYS A 82 3.99 0.51 14.85
CA CYS A 82 3.07 0.95 13.83
C CYS A 82 2.13 -0.20 13.43
N PRO A 83 0.82 0.02 13.27
CA PRO A 83 -0.07 -1.01 12.78
C PRO A 83 0.30 -1.52 11.39
N VAL A 84 -0.01 -2.78 11.11
CA VAL A 84 0.08 -3.36 9.76
C VAL A 84 -1.32 -3.71 9.28
N VAL A 85 -1.68 -3.19 8.11
CA VAL A 85 -2.98 -3.39 7.46
C VAL A 85 -2.79 -4.16 6.17
N PHE A 86 -3.58 -5.22 5.97
CA PHE A 86 -3.62 -5.93 4.69
C PHE A 86 -4.72 -5.36 3.81
N ALA A 87 -4.37 -4.92 2.62
CA ALA A 87 -5.31 -4.68 1.53
C ALA A 87 -5.32 -5.89 0.60
N TRP A 88 -6.46 -6.57 0.48
CA TRP A 88 -6.54 -7.76 -0.36
C TRP A 88 -7.85 -7.90 -1.12
N GLY A 89 -7.86 -8.79 -2.11
CA GLY A 89 -8.98 -8.94 -3.04
C GLY A 89 -8.81 -8.14 -4.31
N THR A 90 -9.79 -8.26 -5.20
CA THR A 90 -9.78 -7.57 -6.49
C THR A 90 -10.64 -6.33 -6.38
N MET A 91 -10.02 -5.16 -6.29
CA MET A 91 -10.73 -3.90 -6.39
C MET A 91 -11.55 -3.87 -7.71
N ALA A 92 -12.85 -3.66 -7.59
CA ALA A 92 -13.78 -3.34 -8.66
C ALA A 92 -14.49 -2.03 -8.26
N SER A 93 -14.95 -1.22 -9.20
CA SER A 93 -15.75 -0.04 -8.86
C SER A 93 -17.07 -0.06 -9.56
N ASP A 94 -18.07 0.46 -8.86
CA ASP A 94 -19.38 0.79 -9.39
C ASP A 94 -19.78 2.21 -8.94
N THR A 95 -21.06 2.55 -9.08
CA THR A 95 -21.59 3.87 -8.72
C THR A 95 -21.57 4.18 -7.22
N HIS A 96 -21.29 3.20 -6.36
CA HIS A 96 -21.35 3.35 -4.90
C HIS A 96 -19.98 3.34 -4.22
N GLY A 97 -18.91 2.96 -4.92
CA GLY A 97 -17.58 2.90 -4.30
C GLY A 97 -16.57 2.02 -5.03
N VAL A 98 -15.46 1.77 -4.34
CA VAL A 98 -14.51 0.70 -4.68
C VAL A 98 -14.88 -0.52 -3.86
N ASN A 99 -15.45 -1.52 -4.54
CA ASN A 99 -15.89 -2.79 -4.00
C ASN A 99 -14.82 -3.87 -4.17
N GLY A 100 -14.95 -4.98 -3.43
CA GLY A 100 -14.19 -6.21 -3.70
C GLY A 100 -12.74 -6.19 -3.20
N ALA A 101 -12.26 -5.06 -2.69
CA ALA A 101 -11.13 -5.01 -1.80
C ALA A 101 -11.58 -5.12 -0.35
N LYS A 102 -10.74 -5.72 0.47
CA LYS A 102 -10.92 -5.85 1.92
C LYS A 102 -9.70 -5.29 2.61
N LEU A 103 -9.95 -4.60 3.71
CA LEU A 103 -8.90 -4.19 4.63
C LEU A 103 -8.95 -5.10 5.85
N SER A 104 -7.79 -5.60 6.27
CA SER A 104 -7.67 -6.45 7.46
C SER A 104 -6.69 -5.86 8.45
N PHE A 105 -7.11 -5.80 9.71
CA PHE A 105 -6.38 -5.20 10.81
C PHE A 105 -6.09 -6.23 11.88
N ILE A 106 -4.97 -6.07 12.56
CA ILE A 106 -4.58 -6.92 13.69
C ILE A 106 -4.98 -6.22 14.99
N LYS A 107 -5.93 -6.81 15.71
CA LYS A 107 -6.39 -6.34 17.03
C LYS A 107 -6.13 -7.42 18.09
N GLY A 108 -5.10 -7.22 18.90
CA GLY A 108 -4.59 -8.27 19.79
C GLY A 108 -4.16 -9.49 18.97
N ASN A 109 -4.74 -10.66 19.27
CA ASN A 109 -4.49 -11.90 18.52
C ASN A 109 -5.56 -12.23 17.47
N LYS A 110 -6.41 -11.26 17.10
CA LYS A 110 -7.48 -11.46 16.12
C LYS A 110 -7.27 -10.57 14.89
N VAL A 111 -7.66 -11.10 13.74
CA VAL A 111 -7.76 -10.32 12.50
C VAL A 111 -9.20 -9.87 12.31
N VAL A 112 -9.40 -8.57 12.10
CA VAL A 112 -10.69 -7.97 11.80
C VAL A 112 -10.69 -7.56 10.34
N HIS A 113 -11.74 -7.95 9.60
CA HIS A 113 -11.90 -7.60 8.20
C HIS A 113 -13.02 -6.56 8.04
N ILE A 114 -12.77 -5.56 7.20
CA ILE A 114 -13.80 -4.65 6.70
C ILE A 114 -13.81 -4.67 5.18
N ASP A 115 -14.95 -4.36 4.60
CA ASP A 115 -15.04 -4.11 3.16
C ASP A 115 -14.45 -2.73 2.85
N SER A 116 -13.81 -2.57 1.69
CA SER A 116 -13.29 -1.26 1.25
C SER A 116 -14.39 -0.20 1.14
N ASN A 117 -15.65 -0.61 0.94
CA ASN A 117 -16.79 0.30 0.97
C ASN A 117 -17.04 0.96 2.33
N GLU A 118 -16.60 0.36 3.44
CA GLU A 118 -16.70 1.03 4.74
C GLU A 118 -15.84 2.30 4.80
N PHE A 119 -14.90 2.46 3.86
CA PHE A 119 -14.09 3.66 3.70
C PHE A 119 -14.77 4.74 2.83
N ALA A 120 -15.75 4.37 2.00
CA ALA A 120 -16.40 5.30 1.08
C ALA A 120 -17.07 6.50 1.79
N PRO A 121 -17.83 6.32 2.89
CA PRO A 121 -18.41 7.46 3.62
C PRO A 121 -17.37 8.40 4.22
N LEU A 122 -16.19 7.89 4.59
CA LEU A 122 -15.09 8.70 5.12
C LEU A 122 -14.49 9.60 4.04
N ILE A 123 -14.36 9.07 2.82
CA ILE A 123 -13.86 9.84 1.68
C ILE A 123 -14.90 10.87 1.25
N GLU A 124 -16.15 10.45 1.06
CA GLU A 124 -17.24 11.31 0.58
C GLU A 124 -17.54 12.46 1.55
N HIS A 125 -17.75 12.16 2.83
CA HIS A 125 -18.16 13.17 3.82
C HIS A 125 -16.97 13.85 4.52
N GLY A 126 -15.81 13.19 4.62
CA GLY A 126 -14.64 13.71 5.32
C GLY A 126 -13.65 14.47 4.43
N LEU A 127 -13.46 14.00 3.19
CA LEU A 127 -12.48 14.55 2.24
C LEU A 127 -13.12 15.35 1.10
N GLY A 128 -14.42 15.18 0.94
CA GLY A 128 -15.24 15.91 -0.02
C GLY A 128 -15.38 15.18 -1.36
N VAL A 129 -16.38 15.63 -2.11
CA VAL A 129 -16.88 14.97 -3.32
C VAL A 129 -15.81 14.81 -4.42
N GLN A 130 -14.85 15.74 -4.52
CA GLN A 130 -13.77 15.64 -5.51
C GLN A 130 -12.86 14.43 -5.26
N HIS A 131 -12.40 14.24 -4.01
CA HIS A 131 -11.59 13.09 -3.63
C HIS A 131 -12.36 11.77 -3.80
N PHE A 132 -13.67 11.79 -3.61
CA PHE A 132 -14.53 10.64 -3.87
C PHE A 132 -14.58 10.29 -5.37
N TYR A 133 -14.70 11.26 -6.27
CA TYR A 133 -14.65 11.01 -7.71
C TYR A 133 -13.27 10.55 -8.18
N ASP A 134 -12.19 11.12 -7.67
CA ASP A 134 -10.83 10.69 -7.99
C ASP A 134 -10.58 9.24 -7.51
N HIS A 135 -11.07 8.92 -6.30
CA HIS A 135 -11.10 7.56 -5.75
C HIS A 135 -11.88 6.59 -6.65
N LEU A 136 -13.08 6.95 -7.10
CA LEU A 136 -13.88 6.15 -8.01
C LEU A 136 -13.20 5.98 -9.38
N HIS A 137 -12.53 7.01 -9.90
CA HIS A 137 -11.88 6.95 -11.21
C HIS A 137 -10.67 6.01 -11.21
N VAL A 138 -9.85 6.03 -10.15
CA VAL A 138 -8.72 5.08 -9.97
C VAL A 138 -9.23 3.68 -9.65
N GLY A 139 -10.34 3.60 -8.92
CA GLY A 139 -11.04 2.37 -8.63
C GLY A 139 -11.69 1.72 -9.86
N ALA A 140 -12.13 2.48 -10.85
CA ALA A 140 -12.63 1.92 -12.09
C ALA A 140 -11.50 1.11 -12.75
N LYS A 141 -11.78 -0.16 -13.08
CA LYS A 141 -10.81 -1.06 -13.70
C LYS A 141 -10.38 -0.45 -15.04
N GLN A 142 -9.29 0.33 -15.04
CA GLN A 142 -8.73 0.83 -16.28
C GLN A 142 -8.34 -0.41 -17.10
N LYS A 143 -8.95 -0.53 -18.29
CA LYS A 143 -8.53 -1.53 -19.27
C LYS A 143 -7.09 -1.19 -19.59
N TYR A 144 -6.16 -1.96 -19.05
CA TYR A 144 -4.78 -1.93 -19.49
C TYR A 144 -4.79 -2.30 -20.96
N ASN A 145 -4.71 -1.30 -21.85
CA ASN A 145 -4.54 -1.54 -23.27
C ASN A 145 -3.21 -2.28 -23.40
N GLY A 146 -3.24 -3.53 -23.87
CA GLY A 146 -2.13 -4.49 -23.83
C GLY A 146 -0.83 -4.09 -24.53
N MET A 147 -0.63 -2.83 -24.90
CA MET A 147 0.68 -2.26 -25.20
C MET A 147 1.51 -2.17 -23.92
N ARG A 148 2.36 -3.17 -23.71
CA ARG A 148 3.54 -2.99 -22.87
C ARG A 148 4.39 -1.91 -23.53
N SER A 149 4.84 -0.91 -22.76
CA SER A 149 5.75 0.08 -23.34
C SER A 149 7.02 -0.64 -23.81
N MET A 150 7.67 -0.15 -24.86
CA MET A 150 8.97 -0.70 -25.28
C MET A 150 9.98 -0.71 -24.12
N SER A 151 9.88 0.28 -23.22
CA SER A 151 10.66 0.36 -21.99
C SER A 151 10.35 -0.80 -21.03
N ASP A 152 9.10 -1.24 -20.89
CA ASP A 152 8.74 -2.38 -20.03
C ASP A 152 9.30 -3.69 -20.58
N ILE A 153 9.31 -3.83 -21.91
CA ILE A 153 9.89 -4.99 -22.60
C ILE A 153 11.40 -4.98 -22.44
N LEU A 154 12.06 -3.84 -22.66
CA LEU A 154 13.50 -3.67 -22.50
C LEU A 154 13.95 -3.87 -21.05
N LEU A 155 13.22 -3.30 -20.08
CA LEU A 155 13.47 -3.53 -18.66
C LEU A 155 13.33 -5.01 -18.33
N LYS A 156 12.30 -5.70 -18.83
CA LYS A 156 12.17 -7.16 -18.63
C LYS A 156 13.32 -7.95 -19.22
N LEU A 157 13.82 -7.59 -20.40
CA LEU A 157 14.97 -8.24 -21.02
C LEU A 157 16.24 -7.96 -20.23
N PHE A 158 16.50 -6.71 -19.83
CA PHE A 158 17.62 -6.34 -18.96
C PHE A 158 17.57 -7.08 -17.62
N PHE A 159 16.41 -7.11 -16.97
CA PHE A 159 16.19 -7.84 -15.73
C PHE A 159 16.28 -9.37 -15.90
N GLY A 160 16.02 -9.90 -17.10
CA GLY A 160 16.24 -11.30 -17.40
C GLY A 160 17.73 -11.68 -17.54
N LEU A 161 18.59 -10.70 -17.83
CA LEU A 161 20.04 -10.88 -18.01
C LEU A 161 20.84 -10.69 -16.72
N ILE A 162 20.35 -9.88 -15.79
CA ILE A 162 20.97 -9.61 -14.49
C ILE A 162 20.56 -10.69 -13.48
N GLY A 163 21.47 -11.08 -12.58
CA GLY A 163 21.16 -11.99 -11.48
C GLY A 163 20.05 -11.44 -10.58
N ARG A 164 19.09 -12.28 -10.15
CA ARG A 164 17.94 -11.83 -9.34
C ARG A 164 18.36 -11.04 -8.10
N ASP A 165 19.40 -11.49 -7.41
CA ASP A 165 19.89 -10.85 -6.18
C ASP A 165 20.46 -9.45 -6.44
N GLU A 166 21.15 -9.26 -7.55
CA GLU A 166 21.72 -7.96 -7.94
C GLU A 166 20.61 -6.97 -8.28
N MET A 167 19.59 -7.43 -9.00
CA MET A 167 18.38 -6.63 -9.30
C MET A 167 17.64 -6.22 -8.03
N GLU A 168 17.45 -7.12 -7.07
CA GLU A 168 16.77 -6.80 -5.81
C GLU A 168 17.54 -5.75 -5.01
N ARG A 169 18.88 -5.81 -5.00
CA ARG A 169 19.72 -4.78 -4.37
C ARG A 169 19.59 -3.43 -5.06
N ASP A 170 19.68 -3.39 -6.39
CA ASP A 170 19.56 -2.14 -7.14
C ASP A 170 18.18 -1.49 -6.94
N ARG A 171 17.11 -2.29 -6.92
CA ARG A 171 15.76 -1.82 -6.59
C ARG A 171 15.71 -1.25 -5.17
N ALA A 172 16.28 -1.95 -4.18
CA ALA A 172 16.29 -1.48 -2.80
C ALA A 172 17.06 -0.15 -2.64
N VAL A 173 18.23 -0.01 -3.30
CA VAL A 173 19.02 1.23 -3.29
C VAL A 173 18.24 2.38 -3.94
N HIS A 174 17.60 2.11 -5.08
CA HIS A 174 16.79 3.10 -5.79
C HIS A 174 15.58 3.54 -4.96
N HIS A 175 14.82 2.60 -4.40
CA HIS A 175 13.66 2.89 -3.54
C HIS A 175 14.09 3.67 -2.29
N ALA A 176 15.21 3.32 -1.65
CA ALA A 176 15.72 4.05 -0.48
C ALA A 176 16.06 5.51 -0.81
N LYS A 177 16.65 5.76 -1.98
CA LYS A 177 16.94 7.13 -2.48
C LYS A 177 15.65 7.92 -2.72
N MET A 178 14.64 7.29 -3.33
CA MET A 178 13.35 7.92 -3.59
C MET A 178 12.58 8.22 -2.29
N ASN A 179 12.55 7.27 -1.36
CA ASN A 179 11.95 7.45 -0.03
C ASN A 179 12.63 8.61 0.73
N SER A 180 13.97 8.69 0.70
CA SER A 180 14.71 9.78 1.33
C SER A 180 14.35 11.15 0.76
N ARG A 181 14.05 11.24 -0.54
CA ARG A 181 13.56 12.47 -1.17
C ARG A 181 12.14 12.81 -0.73
N LYS A 182 11.22 11.83 -0.73
CA LYS A 182 9.83 12.02 -0.28
C LYS A 182 9.77 12.48 1.18
N VAL A 183 10.57 11.90 2.07
CA VAL A 183 10.65 12.32 3.48
C VAL A 183 11.16 13.77 3.60
N LYS A 184 12.15 14.19 2.81
CA LYS A 184 12.63 15.58 2.88
C LYS A 184 11.60 16.62 2.43
N GLN A 185 10.60 16.22 1.66
CA GLN A 185 9.52 17.10 1.19
C GLN A 185 8.40 17.27 2.23
N HIS A 186 8.60 16.85 3.49
CA HIS A 186 7.55 16.86 4.51
C HIS A 186 6.88 18.22 4.71
N THR A 187 5.61 18.27 4.34
CA THR A 187 4.63 19.31 4.66
C THR A 187 3.77 18.89 5.86
N ALA A 188 2.85 19.75 6.32
CA ALA A 188 1.86 19.37 7.34
C ALA A 188 1.01 18.16 6.91
N ARG A 189 0.40 17.44 7.86
CA ARG A 189 -0.52 16.34 7.54
C ARG A 189 -1.69 16.82 6.70
N THR A 190 -2.06 16.05 5.67
CA THR A 190 -3.25 16.34 4.87
C THR A 190 -4.52 15.97 5.65
N LYS A 191 -5.68 16.50 5.24
CA LYS A 191 -6.96 16.11 5.84
C LYS A 191 -7.21 14.60 5.69
N SER A 192 -6.82 14.04 4.55
CA SER A 192 -6.90 12.61 4.25
C SER A 192 -6.10 11.76 5.21
N GLU A 193 -4.88 12.17 5.52
CA GLU A 193 -4.03 11.46 6.49
C GLU A 193 -4.62 11.49 7.90
N ILE A 194 -5.20 12.62 8.32
CA ILE A 194 -5.87 12.73 9.62
C ILE A 194 -7.10 11.82 9.66
N ALA A 195 -7.92 11.83 8.61
CA ALA A 195 -9.12 11.01 8.53
C ALA A 195 -8.79 9.51 8.55
N VAL A 196 -7.82 9.07 7.73
CA VAL A 196 -7.33 7.69 7.69
C VAL A 196 -6.75 7.28 9.04
N SER A 197 -5.88 8.10 9.63
CA SER A 197 -5.31 7.83 10.96
C SER A 197 -6.41 7.65 12.00
N THR A 198 -7.40 8.55 12.04
CA THR A 198 -8.51 8.51 13.00
C THR A 198 -9.34 7.24 12.83
N PHE A 199 -9.68 6.90 11.60
CA PHE A 199 -10.42 5.68 11.27
C PHE A 199 -9.68 4.42 11.70
N LEU A 200 -8.39 4.33 11.37
CA LEU A 200 -7.56 3.19 11.72
C LEU A 200 -7.45 3.03 13.24
N THR A 201 -7.18 4.12 13.97
CA THR A 201 -7.12 4.11 15.44
C THR A 201 -8.45 3.64 16.04
N ALA A 202 -9.59 4.11 15.53
CA ALA A 202 -10.91 3.70 16.02
C ALA A 202 -11.17 2.19 15.84
N ARG A 203 -10.69 1.59 14.73
CA ARG A 203 -10.94 0.17 14.41
C ARG A 203 -9.93 -0.78 15.06
N ILE A 204 -8.65 -0.41 15.08
CA ILE A 204 -7.58 -1.19 15.72
C ILE A 204 -7.73 -1.15 17.26
N GLY A 205 -8.35 -0.08 17.78
CA GLY A 205 -8.32 0.28 19.19
C GLY A 205 -7.12 1.17 19.46
N ALA A 206 -7.23 2.10 20.43
CA ALA A 206 -6.14 3.00 20.77
C ALA A 206 -4.87 2.20 21.10
N THR A 207 -3.91 2.17 20.17
CA THR A 207 -2.52 1.93 20.52
C THR A 207 -2.11 3.15 21.31
N ASN A 208 -1.94 2.99 22.62
CA ASN A 208 -1.36 4.02 23.48
C ASN A 208 -0.02 4.45 22.86
N MET A 209 -0.03 5.58 22.17
CA MET A 209 1.16 6.36 21.92
C MET A 209 1.25 7.32 23.10
N GLU A 210 1.90 6.86 24.17
CA GLU A 210 2.57 7.74 25.13
C GLU A 210 4.00 8.00 24.64
#